data_AF-A0A7K2N9F5-F1
#
_entry.id   AF-A0A7K2N9F5-F1
#
_cell.length_a   1.000
_cell.length_b   1.000
_cell.length_c   1.000
_cell.angle_alpha   90.00
_cell.angle_beta   90.00
_cell.angle_gamma   90.00
#
_symmetry.space_group_name_H-M   'P 1'
#
loop_
_entity.id
_entity.type
_entity.pdbx_description
1 polymer ?
#
loop_
_entity_poly.entity_id
_entity_poly.type
_entity_poly.pdbx_seq_one_letter_code
_entity_poly.pdbx_strand_id
1 'polypeptide(L)'
;MLEGNHDERPRKYLASRAPALAAEDTFYRFETLLDFPAFDVKKAEPYYPLAPGWVAVHGHESPGMSQVAGATARLKAAKAGISIVMGHTHRLAIAPHTTGHNGKLRTIYGFEVGHLMDVRQAGYLKNGPANWQKGFGLFYVGKYNATPHAIPIEDDGSFVVEGQRYGEIKRGPRGKFISKGGKA
;
A
#
# COMPACT_ATOMS: atom_id res chain seq x y z
N MET A 1 7.48 -5.37 9.56
CA MET A 1 6.07 -5.02 9.32
C MET A 1 5.85 -3.58 9.73
N LEU A 2 5.26 -2.76 8.85
CA LEU A 2 4.89 -1.39 9.17
C LEU A 2 3.56 -1.40 9.94
N GLU A 3 3.45 -0.57 10.97
CA GLU A 3 2.21 -0.40 11.74
C GLU A 3 1.23 0.48 10.94
N GLY A 4 -0.02 0.05 10.85
CA GLY A 4 -1.07 0.79 10.20
C GLY A 4 -1.97 1.58 11.16
N ASN A 5 -2.81 2.44 10.57
CA ASN A 5 -3.79 3.25 11.31
C ASN A 5 -4.89 2.43 12.01
N HIS A 6 -5.02 1.14 11.72
CA HIS A 6 -5.92 0.24 12.43
C HIS A 6 -5.20 -0.43 13.61
N ASP A 7 -3.94 -0.77 13.41
CA ASP A 7 -3.08 -1.44 14.39
C ASP A 7 -2.78 -0.55 15.60
N GLU A 8 -2.66 0.78 15.40
CA GLU A 8 -2.43 1.72 16.49
C GLU A 8 -3.68 2.02 17.35
N ARG A 9 -4.88 1.61 16.91
CA ARG A 9 -6.15 2.00 17.57
C ARG A 9 -6.30 1.45 18.98
N PRO A 10 -5.99 0.17 19.29
CA PRO A 10 -6.09 -0.34 20.65
C PRO A 10 -5.24 0.49 21.61
N ARG A 11 -3.96 0.72 21.28
CA ARG A 11 -3.04 1.54 22.05
C ARG A 11 -3.53 2.98 22.21
N LYS A 12 -3.96 3.64 21.13
CA LYS A 12 -4.51 5.01 21.18
C LYS A 12 -5.77 5.09 22.02
N TYR A 13 -6.66 4.11 21.92
CA TYR A 13 -7.87 4.04 22.71
C TYR A 13 -7.54 3.90 24.21
N LEU A 14 -6.66 2.97 24.57
CA LEU A 14 -6.20 2.78 25.95
C LEU A 14 -5.59 4.05 26.52
N ALA A 15 -4.67 4.70 25.79
CA ALA A 15 -4.07 5.97 26.20
C ALA A 15 -5.10 7.07 26.43
N SER A 16 -6.16 7.11 25.61
CA SER A 16 -7.21 8.13 25.73
C SER A 16 -8.22 7.87 26.86
N ARG A 17 -8.42 6.61 27.27
CA ARG A 17 -9.47 6.22 28.24
C ARG A 17 -8.92 5.83 29.61
N ALA A 18 -7.68 5.35 29.68
CA ALA A 18 -7.03 4.90 30.90
C ALA A 18 -5.52 5.15 30.83
N PRO A 19 -5.07 6.43 30.88
CA PRO A 19 -3.65 6.79 30.69
C PRO A 19 -2.72 6.15 31.72
N ALA A 20 -3.18 5.94 32.96
CA ALA A 20 -2.39 5.24 33.98
C ALA A 20 -2.08 3.79 33.58
N LEU A 21 -3.06 3.07 33.01
CA LEU A 21 -2.83 1.71 32.50
C LEU A 21 -2.00 1.72 31.22
N ALA A 22 -2.19 2.74 30.36
CA ALA A 22 -1.43 2.87 29.13
C ALA A 22 0.08 3.06 29.36
N ALA A 23 0.48 3.67 30.48
CA ALA A 23 1.88 3.88 30.83
C ALA A 23 2.65 2.57 31.05
N GLU A 24 1.95 1.51 31.49
CA GLU A 24 2.52 0.21 31.81
C GLU A 24 2.12 -0.87 30.77
N ASP A 25 1.34 -0.51 29.75
CA ASP A 25 0.79 -1.47 28.80
C ASP A 25 1.87 -2.17 27.98
N THR A 26 1.86 -3.50 28.02
CA THR A 26 2.63 -4.39 27.14
C THR A 26 1.73 -5.24 26.25
N PHE A 27 0.42 -5.28 26.51
CA PHE A 27 -0.51 -6.23 25.92
C PHE A 27 -1.16 -5.69 24.64
N TYR A 28 -1.62 -4.43 24.65
CA TYR A 28 -2.30 -3.82 23.50
C TYR A 28 -1.34 -3.21 22.47
N ARG A 29 -0.10 -3.70 22.45
CA ARG A 29 0.91 -3.32 21.47
C ARG A 29 0.75 -4.16 20.21
N PHE A 30 1.02 -3.55 19.06
CA PHE A 30 0.90 -4.19 17.75
C PHE A 30 1.70 -5.51 17.66
N GLU A 31 2.95 -5.49 18.10
CA GLU A 31 3.82 -6.66 18.11
C GLU A 31 3.35 -7.78 19.05
N THR A 32 2.66 -7.44 20.14
CA THR A 32 2.12 -8.42 21.10
C THR A 32 0.83 -9.05 20.58
N LEU A 33 -0.09 -8.22 20.09
CA LEU A 33 -1.40 -8.69 19.60
C LEU A 33 -1.29 -9.61 18.37
N LEU A 34 -0.24 -9.43 17.56
CA LEU A 34 0.03 -10.25 16.37
C LEU A 34 1.12 -11.30 16.58
N ASP A 35 1.57 -11.49 17.82
CA ASP A 35 2.56 -12.50 18.20
C ASP A 35 3.83 -12.49 17.32
N PHE A 36 4.41 -11.30 17.16
CA PHE A 36 5.61 -11.11 16.36
C PHE A 36 6.78 -12.05 16.75
N PRO A 37 7.04 -12.31 18.05
CA PRO A 37 8.08 -13.25 18.46
C PRO A 37 7.87 -14.67 17.92
N ALA A 38 6.63 -15.20 17.92
CA ALA A 38 6.37 -16.56 17.44
C ALA A 38 6.56 -16.71 15.92
N PHE A 39 6.38 -15.62 15.16
CA PHE A 39 6.49 -15.62 13.70
C PHE A 39 7.81 -15.02 13.17
N ASP A 40 8.76 -14.69 14.03
CA ASP A 40 10.03 -13.99 13.69
C ASP A 40 9.78 -12.70 12.87
N VAL A 41 8.76 -11.94 13.27
CA VAL A 41 8.42 -10.66 12.64
C VAL A 41 9.00 -9.51 13.45
N LYS A 42 9.58 -8.52 12.76
CA LYS A 42 10.04 -7.28 13.38
C LYS A 42 9.15 -6.12 12.98
N LYS A 43 8.79 -5.28 13.95
CA LYS A 43 8.18 -3.98 13.66
C LYS A 43 9.19 -3.10 12.94
N ALA A 44 8.77 -2.49 11.84
CA ALA A 44 9.56 -1.54 11.08
C ALA A 44 9.06 -0.13 11.38
N GLU A 45 9.98 0.79 11.61
CA GLU A 45 9.64 2.21 11.73
C GLU A 45 9.22 2.79 10.38
N PRO A 46 8.33 3.79 10.36
CA PRO A 46 8.00 4.52 9.14
C PRO A 46 9.26 5.07 8.45
N TYR A 47 9.20 5.17 7.13
CA TYR A 47 10.34 5.50 6.27
C TYR A 47 11.42 4.40 6.29
N TYR A 48 10.99 3.15 6.42
CA TYR A 48 11.86 1.98 6.39
C TYR A 48 12.63 1.90 5.06
N PRO A 49 13.97 1.76 5.06
CA PRO A 49 14.77 1.66 3.83
C PRO A 49 14.49 0.34 3.11
N LEU A 50 13.56 0.35 2.16
CA LEU A 50 13.12 -0.84 1.45
C LEU A 50 14.10 -1.28 0.36
N ALA A 51 14.63 -0.32 -0.39
CA ALA A 51 15.52 -0.55 -1.53
C ALA A 51 16.35 0.71 -1.81
N PRO A 52 17.43 0.64 -2.63
CA PRO A 52 18.23 1.82 -2.95
C PRO A 52 17.39 2.98 -3.50
N GLY A 53 17.38 4.11 -2.78
CA GLY A 53 16.61 5.30 -3.11
C GLY A 53 15.12 5.27 -2.76
N TRP A 54 14.66 4.22 -2.05
CA TRP A 54 13.25 4.00 -1.71
C TRP A 54 13.05 3.72 -0.22
N VAL A 55 12.04 4.35 0.34
CA VAL A 55 11.55 4.07 1.69
C VAL A 55 10.08 3.65 1.67
N ALA A 56 9.69 2.80 2.62
CA ALA A 56 8.33 2.35 2.80
C ALA A 56 7.66 3.02 4.01
N VAL A 57 6.41 3.40 3.85
CA VAL A 57 5.51 3.88 4.93
C VAL A 57 4.16 3.21 4.78
N HIS A 58 3.36 3.11 5.86
CA HIS A 58 1.98 2.65 5.71
C HIS A 58 1.15 3.66 4.91
N GLY A 59 1.31 4.94 5.25
CA GLY A 59 0.66 6.06 4.59
C GLY A 59 -0.17 6.95 5.52
N HIS A 60 -0.47 6.52 6.75
CA HIS A 60 -1.24 7.28 7.73
C HIS A 60 -0.40 8.26 8.56
N GLU A 61 0.91 8.02 8.61
CA GLU A 61 1.91 8.73 9.40
C GLU A 61 2.05 10.20 8.99
N SER A 62 1.66 10.52 7.75
CA SER A 62 1.56 11.89 7.26
C SER A 62 0.11 12.22 6.89
N PRO A 63 -0.49 13.26 7.50
CA PRO A 63 -1.83 13.72 7.16
C PRO A 63 -1.97 14.10 5.67
N GLY A 64 -3.21 14.03 5.19
CA GLY A 64 -3.56 14.36 3.81
C GLY A 64 -3.52 13.15 2.88
N MET A 65 -4.60 12.99 2.10
CA MET A 65 -4.75 11.96 1.08
C MET A 65 -5.38 12.57 -0.17
N SER A 66 -4.78 12.31 -1.33
CA SER A 66 -5.32 12.75 -2.62
C SER A 66 -6.36 11.76 -3.14
N GLN A 67 -7.31 12.26 -3.94
CA GLN A 67 -8.26 11.43 -4.68
C GLN A 67 -7.68 10.89 -5.99
N VAL A 68 -6.54 11.42 -6.44
CA VAL A 68 -5.83 11.01 -7.65
C VAL A 68 -4.82 9.90 -7.27
N ALA A 69 -4.87 8.78 -7.98
CA ALA A 69 -3.96 7.66 -7.77
C ALA A 69 -2.50 8.08 -7.96
N GLY A 70 -1.62 7.61 -7.08
CA GLY A 70 -0.19 7.91 -7.03
C GLY A 70 0.14 9.28 -6.43
N ALA A 71 -0.82 10.21 -6.37
CA ALA A 71 -0.55 11.58 -5.96
C ALA A 71 -0.25 11.69 -4.46
N THR A 72 -0.84 10.86 -3.58
CA THR A 72 -0.54 10.93 -2.15
C THR A 72 0.90 10.54 -1.89
N ALA A 73 1.33 9.39 -2.43
CA ALA A 73 2.71 8.94 -2.34
C ALA A 73 3.67 9.96 -2.99
N ARG A 74 3.33 10.52 -4.16
CA ARG A 74 4.16 11.50 -4.86
C ARG A 74 4.37 12.78 -4.04
N LEU A 75 3.31 13.32 -3.45
CA LEU A 75 3.38 14.53 -2.63
C LEU A 75 4.19 14.28 -1.35
N LYS A 76 4.04 13.10 -0.75
CA LYS A 76 4.84 12.69 0.42
C LYS A 76 6.30 12.51 0.06
N ALA A 77 6.60 11.88 -1.09
CA ALA A 77 7.95 11.75 -1.61
C ALA A 77 8.59 13.12 -1.86
N ALA A 78 7.85 14.04 -2.50
CA ALA A 78 8.28 15.43 -2.72
C ALA A 78 8.67 16.12 -1.40
N LYS A 79 7.82 15.99 -0.36
CA LYS A 79 8.07 16.58 0.96
C LYS A 79 9.25 15.93 1.68
N ALA A 80 9.39 14.61 1.59
CA ALA A 80 10.47 13.86 2.24
C ALA A 80 11.81 13.93 1.48
N GLY A 81 11.77 14.33 0.20
CA GLY A 81 12.95 14.39 -0.65
C GLY A 81 13.49 13.01 -1.08
N ILE A 82 12.74 11.92 -0.90
CA ILE A 82 13.12 10.54 -1.25
C ILE A 82 11.94 9.80 -1.87
N SER A 83 12.17 8.78 -2.71
CA SER A 83 11.07 8.00 -3.28
C SER A 83 10.36 7.20 -2.20
N ILE A 84 9.02 7.19 -2.23
CA ILE A 84 8.19 6.54 -1.22
C ILE A 84 7.29 5.49 -1.87
N VAL A 85 7.27 4.30 -1.30
CA VAL A 85 6.19 3.33 -1.52
C VAL A 85 5.27 3.26 -0.30
N MET A 86 3.96 3.18 -0.54
CA MET A 86 2.97 3.13 0.52
C MET A 86 1.67 2.42 0.15
N GLY A 87 0.98 1.95 1.18
CA GLY A 87 -0.39 1.44 1.12
C GLY A 87 -1.40 2.49 1.57
N HIS A 88 -2.36 2.09 2.39
CA HIS A 88 -3.41 2.91 3.03
C HIS A 88 -4.43 3.57 2.08
N THR A 89 -4.03 3.97 0.87
CA THR A 89 -4.86 4.72 -0.07
C THR A 89 -5.82 3.85 -0.89
N HIS A 90 -5.56 2.54 -0.94
CA HIS A 90 -6.24 1.56 -1.79
C HIS A 90 -6.15 1.89 -3.30
N ARG A 91 -5.24 2.77 -3.68
CA ARG A 91 -5.00 3.18 -5.07
C ARG A 91 -3.72 2.56 -5.58
N LEU A 92 -3.66 2.32 -6.89
CA LEU A 92 -2.52 1.69 -7.54
C LEU A 92 -1.96 2.64 -8.61
N ALA A 93 -0.80 3.24 -8.35
CA ALA A 93 -0.07 4.03 -9.34
C ALA A 93 1.34 4.38 -8.90
N ILE A 94 2.23 4.50 -9.88
CA ILE A 94 3.56 5.09 -9.75
C ILE A 94 3.50 6.49 -10.34
N ALA A 95 3.94 7.49 -9.59
CA ALA A 95 3.85 8.89 -9.98
C ALA A 95 5.20 9.59 -9.77
N PRO A 96 5.87 10.05 -10.85
CA PRO A 96 7.15 10.74 -10.74
C PRO A 96 6.98 12.17 -10.20
N HIS A 97 8.01 12.68 -9.55
CA HIS A 97 8.17 14.07 -9.17
C HIS A 97 9.59 14.53 -9.48
N THR A 98 9.70 15.49 -10.40
CA THR A 98 10.98 16.04 -10.85
C THR A 98 11.15 17.46 -10.35
N THR A 99 12.33 17.76 -9.82
CA THR A 99 12.75 19.10 -9.40
C THR A 99 14.09 19.44 -10.05
N GLY A 100 14.37 20.73 -10.23
CA GLY A 100 15.62 21.19 -10.83
C GLY A 100 15.44 22.34 -11.81
N HIS A 101 16.55 22.88 -12.29
CA HIS A 101 16.60 23.95 -13.29
C HIS A 101 17.88 23.84 -14.13
N ASN A 102 17.96 24.56 -15.25
CA ASN A 102 19.14 24.59 -16.14
C ASN A 102 19.64 23.19 -16.57
N GLY A 103 18.71 22.28 -16.89
CA GLY A 103 19.02 20.91 -17.31
C GLY A 103 19.48 19.96 -16.19
N LYS A 104 19.66 20.44 -14.96
CA LYS A 104 20.01 19.61 -13.80
C LYS A 104 18.73 19.17 -13.10
N LEU A 105 18.19 18.03 -13.54
CA LEU A 105 16.95 17.47 -13.02
C LEU A 105 17.21 16.31 -12.05
N ARG A 106 16.40 16.25 -10.99
CA ARG A 106 16.32 15.11 -10.06
C ARG A 106 14.89 14.62 -9.99
N THR A 107 14.70 13.33 -10.24
CA THR A 107 13.39 12.68 -10.17
C THR A 107 13.35 11.71 -8.99
N ILE A 108 12.28 11.80 -8.20
CA ILE A 108 11.88 10.82 -7.19
C ILE A 108 10.47 10.35 -7.51
N TYR A 109 10.03 9.29 -6.85
CA TYR A 109 8.77 8.63 -7.18
C TYR A 109 7.90 8.44 -5.95
N GLY A 110 6.60 8.60 -6.13
CA GLY A 110 5.60 8.04 -5.23
C GLY A 110 5.03 6.76 -5.82
N PHE A 111 4.87 5.72 -5.00
CA PHE A 111 4.21 4.48 -5.40
C PHE A 111 3.12 4.09 -4.41
N GLU A 112 1.86 4.11 -4.87
CA GLU A 112 0.72 3.53 -4.16
C GLU A 112 0.47 2.11 -4.69
N VAL A 113 0.39 1.12 -3.79
CA VAL A 113 0.48 -0.31 -4.17
C VAL A 113 -0.86 -1.04 -4.36
N GLY A 114 -1.99 -0.32 -4.32
CA GLY A 114 -3.32 -0.90 -4.47
C GLY A 114 -3.85 -1.55 -3.19
N HIS A 115 -4.76 -2.52 -3.36
CA HIS A 115 -5.32 -3.32 -2.27
C HIS A 115 -5.64 -4.75 -2.72
N LEU A 116 -5.76 -5.65 -1.73
CA LEU A 116 -6.26 -7.03 -1.92
C LEU A 116 -7.61 -7.28 -1.22
N MET A 117 -8.20 -6.24 -0.62
CA MET A 117 -9.48 -6.38 0.07
C MET A 117 -10.64 -6.73 -0.86
N ASP A 118 -11.63 -7.44 -0.30
CA ASP A 118 -12.95 -7.57 -0.89
C ASP A 118 -13.75 -6.28 -0.65
N VAL A 119 -13.90 -5.46 -1.70
CA VAL A 119 -14.58 -4.15 -1.63
C VAL A 119 -16.04 -4.27 -1.17
N ARG A 120 -16.68 -5.43 -1.33
CA ARG A 120 -18.05 -5.68 -0.83
C ARG A 120 -18.15 -5.60 0.68
N GLN A 121 -17.04 -5.83 1.38
CA GLN A 121 -16.95 -5.76 2.84
C GLN A 121 -16.59 -4.34 3.33
N ALA A 122 -16.39 -3.39 2.42
CA ALA A 122 -16.10 -1.99 2.73
C ALA A 122 -17.37 -1.21 3.12
N GLY A 123 -18.06 -1.63 4.20
CA GLY A 123 -19.35 -1.03 4.61
C GLY A 123 -19.30 0.48 4.88
N TYR A 124 -18.12 1.03 5.18
CA TYR A 124 -17.91 2.46 5.39
C TYR A 124 -18.05 3.31 4.11
N LEU A 125 -17.99 2.69 2.93
CA LEU A 125 -18.28 3.39 1.66
C LEU A 125 -19.77 3.72 1.49
N LYS A 126 -20.66 3.23 2.37
CA LYS A 126 -22.12 3.43 2.28
C LYS A 126 -22.67 3.11 0.87
N ASN A 127 -22.12 2.08 0.22
CA ASN A 127 -22.43 1.66 -1.15
C ASN A 127 -22.08 2.68 -2.26
N GLY A 128 -21.29 3.72 -1.97
CA GLY A 128 -20.79 4.67 -2.95
C GLY A 128 -19.62 4.14 -3.79
N PRO A 129 -19.35 4.73 -4.97
CA PRO A 129 -18.18 4.37 -5.76
C PRO A 129 -16.89 4.77 -5.05
N ALA A 130 -15.85 3.96 -5.21
CA ALA A 130 -14.51 4.25 -4.73
C ALA A 130 -13.50 4.22 -5.89
N ASN A 131 -12.63 5.22 -5.96
CA ASN A 131 -11.49 5.22 -6.88
C ASN A 131 -10.37 4.34 -6.30
N TRP A 132 -10.59 3.03 -6.26
CA TRP A 132 -9.64 2.03 -5.73
C TRP A 132 -9.29 1.00 -6.80
N GLN A 133 -8.07 0.49 -6.72
CA GLN A 133 -7.54 -0.47 -7.68
C GLN A 133 -7.00 -1.69 -6.95
N LYS A 134 -7.51 -2.87 -7.32
CA LYS A 134 -6.93 -4.13 -6.89
C LYS A 134 -5.56 -4.31 -7.55
N GLY A 135 -4.59 -4.72 -6.76
CA GLY A 135 -3.23 -4.90 -7.24
C GLY A 135 -2.22 -4.98 -6.12
N PHE A 136 -0.96 -5.10 -6.52
CA PHE A 136 0.19 -5.12 -5.63
C PHE A 136 1.39 -4.45 -6.30
N GLY A 137 2.40 -4.14 -5.49
CA GLY A 137 3.67 -3.61 -5.98
C GLY A 137 4.74 -4.67 -6.12
N LEU A 138 5.53 -4.54 -7.18
CA LEU A 138 6.73 -5.34 -7.46
C LEU A 138 7.92 -4.40 -7.61
N PHE A 139 9.07 -4.77 -7.05
CA PHE A 139 10.33 -4.07 -7.26
C PHE A 139 11.37 -4.99 -7.87
N TYR A 140 11.99 -4.54 -8.96
CA TYR A 140 13.28 -5.08 -9.37
C TYR A 140 14.39 -4.28 -8.71
N VAL A 141 15.12 -4.93 -7.80
CA VAL A 141 16.16 -4.29 -7.00
C VAL A 141 17.52 -4.64 -7.57
N GLY A 142 18.23 -3.63 -8.08
CA GLY A 142 19.63 -3.72 -8.48
C GLY A 142 20.56 -3.23 -7.37
N LYS A 143 21.87 -3.25 -7.64
CA LYS A 143 22.90 -2.84 -6.67
C LYS A 143 22.77 -1.38 -6.22
N TYR A 144 22.35 -0.49 -7.12
CA TYR A 144 22.35 0.96 -6.89
C TYR A 144 20.97 1.62 -7.08
N ASN A 145 19.98 0.87 -7.56
CA ASN A 145 18.67 1.40 -7.90
C ASN A 145 17.60 0.32 -7.71
N ALA A 146 16.35 0.75 -7.64
CA ALA A 146 15.20 -0.13 -7.66
C ALA A 146 14.11 0.43 -8.57
N THR A 147 13.50 -0.44 -9.37
CA THR A 147 12.48 -0.08 -10.36
C THR A 147 11.11 -0.61 -9.92
N PRO A 148 10.16 0.27 -9.56
CA PRO A 148 8.82 -0.13 -9.15
C PRO A 148 7.97 -0.54 -10.36
N HIS A 149 7.09 -1.51 -10.14
CA HIS A 149 6.06 -1.95 -11.08
C HIS A 149 4.73 -2.08 -10.34
N ALA A 150 3.71 -1.41 -10.85
CA ALA A 150 2.34 -1.54 -10.38
C ALA A 150 1.68 -2.69 -11.12
N ILE A 151 1.30 -3.75 -10.40
CA ILE A 151 0.67 -4.93 -10.98
C ILE A 151 -0.83 -4.89 -10.68
N PRO A 152 -1.68 -4.57 -11.67
CA PRO A 152 -3.13 -4.61 -11.49
C PRO A 152 -3.62 -6.05 -11.40
N ILE A 153 -4.64 -6.26 -10.57
CA ILE A 153 -5.40 -7.52 -10.52
C ILE A 153 -6.77 -7.26 -11.14
N GLU A 154 -7.13 -8.10 -12.11
CA GLU A 154 -8.39 -8.04 -12.85
C GLU A 154 -9.60 -8.43 -11.98
N ASP A 155 -10.80 -8.27 -12.53
CA ASP A 155 -12.04 -8.61 -11.82
C ASP A 155 -12.26 -10.11 -11.60
N ASP A 156 -11.64 -10.95 -12.42
CA ASP A 156 -11.60 -12.40 -12.23
C ASP A 156 -10.49 -12.86 -11.26
N GLY A 157 -9.68 -11.93 -10.74
CA GLY A 157 -8.56 -12.22 -9.86
C GLY A 157 -7.28 -12.61 -10.60
N SER A 158 -7.30 -12.64 -11.94
CA SER A 158 -6.09 -12.89 -12.73
C SER A 158 -5.19 -11.65 -12.82
N PHE A 159 -3.90 -11.86 -13.05
CA PHE A 159 -2.93 -10.80 -13.27
C PHE A 159 -1.77 -11.30 -14.14
N VAL A 160 -0.94 -10.38 -14.65
CA VAL A 160 0.23 -10.71 -15.47
C VAL A 160 1.47 -10.07 -14.85
N VAL A 161 2.50 -10.87 -14.63
CA VAL A 161 3.84 -10.45 -14.19
C VAL A 161 4.85 -11.12 -15.10
N GLU A 162 5.82 -10.36 -15.61
CA GLU A 162 6.89 -10.90 -16.47
C GLU A 162 6.40 -11.68 -17.70
N GLY A 163 5.28 -11.24 -18.28
CA GLY A 163 4.65 -11.91 -19.42
C GLY A 163 3.95 -13.23 -19.06
N GLN A 164 4.01 -13.68 -17.82
CA GLN A 164 3.31 -14.86 -17.32
C GLN A 164 2.01 -14.47 -16.64
N ARG A 165 0.96 -15.23 -16.93
CA ARG A 165 -0.36 -15.03 -16.34
C ARG A 165 -0.55 -15.93 -15.12
N TYR A 166 -1.16 -15.34 -14.09
CA TYR A 166 -1.51 -16.00 -12.84
C TYR A 166 -3.02 -15.83 -12.57
N GLY A 167 -3.60 -16.76 -11.79
CA GLY A 167 -5.03 -16.77 -11.46
C GLY A 167 -5.92 -17.46 -12.50
N GLU A 168 -7.16 -17.76 -12.11
CA GLU A 168 -8.14 -18.43 -12.96
C GLU A 168 -8.82 -17.43 -13.90
N ILE A 169 -8.76 -17.66 -15.21
CA ILE A 169 -9.44 -16.80 -16.20
C ILE A 169 -10.94 -17.14 -16.21
N LYS A 170 -11.78 -16.15 -15.88
CA LYS A 170 -13.24 -16.27 -16.00
C LYS A 170 -13.74 -15.40 -17.15
N ARG A 171 -13.25 -15.70 -18.35
CA ARG A 171 -13.56 -14.98 -19.59
C ARG A 171 -14.18 -15.92 -20.61
N GLY A 172 -15.23 -15.46 -21.27
CA GLY A 172 -15.93 -16.18 -22.33
C GLY A 172 -15.20 -16.03 -23.66
N PRO A 173 -15.77 -16.61 -24.74
CA PRO A 173 -15.21 -16.46 -26.08
C PRO A 173 -14.97 -14.99 -26.43
N ARG A 174 -13.79 -14.68 -27.00
CA ARG A 174 -13.35 -13.31 -27.37
C ARG A 174 -13.01 -12.37 -26.21
N GLY A 175 -12.69 -12.89 -25.02
CA GLY A 175 -12.13 -12.11 -23.91
C GLY A 175 -13.13 -11.29 -23.12
N LYS A 176 -14.43 -11.47 -23.38
CA LYS A 176 -15.52 -10.86 -22.59
C LYS A 176 -15.60 -11.50 -21.21
N PHE A 177 -15.87 -10.71 -20.17
CA PHE A 177 -16.12 -11.26 -18.83
C PHE A 177 -17.34 -12.21 -18.86
N ILE A 178 -17.21 -13.41 -18.29
CA ILE A 178 -18.37 -14.26 -18.03
C ILE A 178 -19.11 -13.68 -16.82
N SER A 179 -20.44 -13.69 -16.83
CA SER A 179 -21.22 -13.32 -15.65
C SER A 179 -20.80 -14.20 -14.47
N LYS A 180 -20.67 -13.61 -13.28
CA LYS A 180 -20.38 -14.38 -12.05
C LYS A 180 -21.45 -15.47 -11.86
N GLY A 181 -21.05 -16.73 -12.03
CA GLY A 181 -21.93 -17.91 -11.94
C GLY A 181 -22.13 -18.67 -13.25
N GLY A 182 -21.67 -18.15 -14.39
CA GLY A 182 -21.62 -18.91 -15.63
C GLY A 182 -20.54 -20.00 -15.55
N LYS A 183 -20.95 -21.26 -15.69
CA LYS A 183 -19.99 -22.33 -15.99
C LYS A 183 -19.37 -22.03 -17.36
N ALA A 184 -18.06 -22.19 -17.45
CA ALA A 184 -17.33 -22.16 -18.73
C ALA A 184 -17.84 -23.29 -19.65
#